data_AF-A0A319BQR8-F1
#
_entry.id   AF-A0A319BQR8-F1
#
_cell.length_a   1.000
_cell.length_b   1.000
_cell.length_c   1.000
_cell.angle_alpha   90.00
_cell.angle_beta   90.00
_cell.angle_gamma   90.00
#
_symmetry.space_group_name_H-M   'P 1'
#
loop_
_entity.id
_entity.type
_entity.pdbx_description
1 polymer ?
#
loop_
_entity_poly.entity_id
_entity_poly.type
_entity_poly.pdbx_seq_one_letter_code
_entity_poly.pdbx_strand_id
1 'polypeptide(L)'
;HRSSKAEMDVILATDFAADLTYQLAIDQKKRHLGLDVKSVAQLNQQLNDFPLLIASPSSSTRRRFDQEGTKLWNTCIQLMTIYRDRKEEVVLVCKVKAFAYAMLEYAAPYRGTGNNRALETAFSMASTCIDNGCLDLSQRIIEIAAVRMDKLEKSESGIEGSKLQQYTIEYYMLRVYLAWLQGRLDIAEHLFSKIPVSDNGRGQERVMDICYKIGSCALSRKQYDVSVKWLERALRAFRAGLRLDTKESNGFLAKALDALKIHYSGMFPVLVIQLELLGKEELNENVFLQGHWIIFCGCPTFLTNIRVDSATKYH
;
A
#
# COMPACT_ATOMS: atom_id res chain seq x y z
N HIS A 1 18.03 19.67 31.79
CA HIS A 1 18.69 18.73 30.85
C HIS A 1 17.78 18.05 29.82
N ARG A 2 16.57 17.53 30.15
CA ARG A 2 15.68 16.91 29.13
C ARG A 2 15.22 17.86 28.00
N SER A 3 15.00 19.14 28.29
CA SER A 3 14.61 20.15 27.28
C SER A 3 15.68 20.39 26.21
N SER A 4 16.95 20.52 26.64
CA SER A 4 18.09 20.79 25.75
C SER A 4 18.41 19.60 24.83
N LYS A 5 18.21 18.35 25.30
CA LYS A 5 18.37 17.16 24.44
C LYS A 5 17.31 17.10 23.35
N ALA A 6 16.04 17.32 23.70
CA ALA A 6 14.95 17.30 22.74
C ALA A 6 15.06 18.40 21.67
N GLU A 7 15.55 19.59 22.05
CA GLU A 7 15.86 20.66 21.10
C GLU A 7 17.01 20.29 20.15
N MET A 8 18.04 19.62 20.66
CA MET A 8 19.16 19.14 19.85
C MET A 8 18.73 18.05 18.86
N ASP A 9 17.91 17.09 19.31
CA ASP A 9 17.37 16.03 18.45
C ASP A 9 16.47 16.61 17.33
N VAL A 10 15.70 17.67 17.65
CA VAL A 10 14.88 18.44 16.70
C VAL A 10 15.75 19.08 15.61
N ILE A 11 16.83 19.76 15.99
CA ILE A 11 17.74 20.44 15.05
C ILE A 11 18.39 19.41 14.13
N LEU A 12 18.96 18.34 14.72
CA LEU A 12 19.64 17.27 13.98
C LEU A 12 18.73 16.62 12.93
N ALA A 13 17.47 16.31 13.28
CA ALA A 13 16.53 15.71 12.34
C ALA A 13 16.18 16.67 11.19
N THR A 14 15.98 17.96 11.46
CA THR A 14 15.65 18.93 10.42
C THR A 14 16.82 19.26 9.51
N ASP A 15 18.04 19.34 10.05
CA ASP A 15 19.23 19.63 9.26
C ASP A 15 19.59 18.42 8.38
N PHE A 16 19.42 17.20 8.90
CA PHE A 16 19.56 15.97 8.11
C PHE A 16 18.51 15.88 6.98
N ALA A 17 17.26 16.27 7.23
CA ALA A 17 16.24 16.31 6.19
C ALA A 17 16.56 17.31 5.07
N ALA A 18 17.10 18.47 5.42
CA ALA A 18 17.53 19.49 4.47
C ALA A 18 18.71 18.98 3.62
N ASP A 19 19.70 18.35 4.25
CA ASP A 19 20.84 17.73 3.56
C ASP A 19 20.39 16.62 2.61
N LEU A 20 19.53 15.70 3.06
CA LEU A 20 18.92 14.68 2.19
C LEU A 20 18.20 15.33 1.00
N THR A 21 17.43 16.39 1.22
CA THR A 21 16.72 17.09 0.14
C THR A 21 17.70 17.68 -0.88
N TYR A 22 18.81 18.26 -0.41
CA TYR A 22 19.87 18.79 -1.27
C TYR A 22 20.56 17.69 -2.08
N GLN A 23 20.97 16.59 -1.43
CA GLN A 23 21.63 15.46 -2.10
C GLN A 23 20.71 14.80 -3.15
N LEU A 24 19.42 14.71 -2.83
CA LEU A 24 18.37 14.10 -3.65
C LEU A 24 17.76 15.04 -4.68
N ALA A 25 18.25 16.29 -4.78
CA ALA A 25 17.83 17.21 -5.81
C ALA A 25 17.93 16.53 -7.19
N ILE A 26 16.82 16.57 -7.94
CA ILE A 26 16.65 15.82 -9.17
C ILE A 26 17.64 16.35 -10.20
N ASP A 27 18.68 15.57 -10.45
CA ASP A 27 19.58 15.73 -11.56
C ASP A 27 19.36 14.55 -12.51
N GLN A 28 18.78 14.83 -13.68
CA GLN A 28 18.47 13.83 -14.69
C GLN A 28 19.72 13.07 -15.19
N LYS A 29 20.93 13.57 -14.89
CA LYS A 29 22.20 12.90 -15.23
C LYS A 29 22.64 11.86 -14.20
N LYS A 30 22.05 11.83 -13.01
CA LYS A 30 22.45 10.89 -11.95
C LYS A 30 21.97 9.47 -12.25
N ARG A 31 22.94 8.59 -12.53
CA ARG A 31 22.69 7.15 -12.71
C ARG A 31 22.30 6.41 -11.45
N HIS A 32 22.50 6.96 -10.25
CA HIS A 32 22.09 6.36 -8.99
C HIS A 32 21.61 7.46 -8.03
N LEU A 33 20.86 7.10 -7.00
CA LEU A 33 20.33 8.04 -6.00
C LEU A 33 21.43 8.92 -5.37
N GLY A 34 22.67 8.40 -5.33
CA GLY A 34 23.86 9.18 -4.98
C GLY A 34 24.02 9.49 -3.50
N LEU A 35 23.25 8.84 -2.62
CA LEU A 35 23.42 8.93 -1.17
C LEU A 35 24.68 8.19 -0.74
N ASP A 36 25.54 8.85 0.03
CA ASP A 36 26.74 8.23 0.55
C ASP A 36 26.44 7.25 1.71
N VAL A 37 27.41 6.39 2.03
CA VAL A 37 27.27 5.34 3.05
C VAL A 37 26.95 5.91 4.44
N LYS A 38 27.49 7.10 4.79
CA LYS A 38 27.22 7.74 6.09
C LYS A 38 25.78 8.23 6.14
N SER A 39 25.29 8.88 5.08
CA SER A 39 23.90 9.31 4.95
C SER A 39 22.92 8.13 5.08
N VAL A 40 23.24 6.99 4.44
CA VAL A 40 22.43 5.76 4.56
C VAL A 40 22.48 5.18 5.98
N ALA A 41 23.65 5.17 6.62
CA ALA A 41 23.78 4.69 8.00
C ALA A 41 22.99 5.56 8.99
N GLN A 42 23.09 6.89 8.86
CA GLN A 42 22.35 7.85 9.66
C GLN A 42 20.83 7.73 9.45
N LEU A 43 20.39 7.54 8.20
CA LEU A 43 18.98 7.27 7.90
C LEU A 43 18.46 6.01 8.60
N ASN A 44 19.19 4.90 8.52
CA ASN A 44 18.79 3.66 9.19
C ASN A 44 18.75 3.83 10.72
N GLN A 45 19.70 4.58 11.29
CA GLN A 45 19.70 4.89 12.72
C GLN A 45 18.45 5.68 13.14
N GLN A 46 18.12 6.76 12.41
CA GLN A 46 16.93 7.57 12.67
C GLN A 46 15.63 6.76 12.55
N LEU A 47 15.58 5.84 11.58
CA LEU A 47 14.43 4.95 11.41
C LEU A 47 14.34 3.87 12.50
N ASN A 48 15.46 3.44 13.08
CA ASN A 48 15.44 2.51 14.22
C ASN A 48 14.84 3.15 15.47
N ASP A 49 15.05 4.45 15.66
CA ASP A 49 14.50 5.21 16.79
C ASP A 49 13.04 5.67 16.56
N PHE A 50 12.37 5.17 15.52
CA PHE A 50 11.00 5.56 15.16
C PHE A 50 9.95 5.03 16.17
N PRO A 51 9.00 5.85 16.67
CA PRO A 51 8.74 7.26 16.32
C PRO A 51 9.81 8.23 16.83
N LEU A 52 10.21 9.18 15.97
CA LEU A 52 11.39 10.05 16.17
C LEU A 52 11.44 10.74 17.55
N LEU A 53 10.30 11.15 18.11
CA LEU A 53 10.22 11.93 19.34
C LEU A 53 8.91 11.66 20.10
N ILE A 54 9.00 11.59 21.43
CA ILE A 54 7.86 11.32 22.34
C ILE A 54 7.20 12.62 22.84
N ALA A 55 7.92 13.74 22.82
CA ALA A 55 7.44 15.01 23.35
C ALA A 55 6.51 15.74 22.37
N SER A 56 5.56 16.55 22.85
CA SER A 56 4.75 17.38 21.96
C SER A 56 5.59 18.55 21.40
N PRO A 57 5.63 18.77 20.08
CA PRO A 57 6.40 19.87 19.51
C PRO A 57 5.80 21.23 19.82
N SER A 58 6.68 22.22 20.00
CA SER A 58 6.32 23.64 19.97
C SER A 58 5.69 24.02 18.62
N SER A 59 5.01 25.16 18.55
CA SER A 59 4.37 25.63 17.31
C SER A 59 5.38 25.90 16.18
N SER A 60 6.56 26.43 16.49
CA SER A 60 7.63 26.68 15.52
C SER A 60 8.26 25.38 15.04
N THR A 61 8.58 24.45 15.95
CA THR A 61 9.10 23.12 15.62
C THR A 61 8.12 22.36 14.73
N ARG A 62 6.82 22.41 15.06
CA ARG A 62 5.77 21.77 14.27
C ARG A 62 5.76 22.26 12.82
N ARG A 63 5.80 23.58 12.61
CA ARG A 63 5.83 24.17 11.26
C ARG A 63 7.08 23.75 10.49
N ARG A 64 8.25 23.76 11.14
CA ARG A 64 9.51 23.37 10.50
C ARG A 64 9.50 21.91 10.05
N PHE A 65 9.02 21.00 10.90
CA PHE A 65 8.88 19.58 10.57
C PHE A 65 7.87 19.32 9.44
N ASP A 66 6.70 19.99 9.48
CA ASP A 66 5.69 19.88 8.41
C ASP A 66 6.25 20.36 7.07
N GLN A 67 6.96 21.50 7.06
CA GLN A 67 7.57 22.06 5.85
C GLN A 67 8.67 21.18 5.25
N GLU A 68 9.69 20.82 6.05
CA GLU A 68 10.81 20.01 5.57
C GLU A 68 10.38 18.57 5.26
N GLY A 69 9.50 17.98 6.09
CA GLY A 69 8.92 16.66 5.83
C GLY A 69 8.12 16.63 4.54
N THR A 70 7.31 17.66 4.25
CA THR A 70 6.51 17.74 3.02
C THR A 70 7.40 17.87 1.78
N LYS A 71 8.44 18.70 1.84
CA LYS A 71 9.42 18.84 0.74
C LYS A 71 10.06 17.49 0.43
N LEU A 72 10.62 16.83 1.44
CA LEU A 72 11.31 15.56 1.27
C LEU A 72 10.36 14.45 0.79
N TRP A 73 9.14 14.40 1.31
CA TRP A 73 8.09 13.47 0.87
C TRP A 73 7.78 13.62 -0.62
N ASN A 74 7.59 14.85 -1.09
CA ASN A 74 7.29 15.13 -2.50
C ASN A 74 8.46 14.77 -3.42
N THR A 75 9.69 15.08 -3.00
CA THR A 75 10.90 14.64 -3.72
C THR A 75 10.95 13.12 -3.82
N CYS A 76 10.64 12.39 -2.75
CA CYS A 76 10.59 10.93 -2.79
C CYS A 76 9.52 10.38 -3.75
N ILE A 77 8.35 11.00 -3.85
CA ILE A 77 7.31 10.59 -4.83
C ILE A 77 7.86 10.66 -6.27
N GLN A 78 8.54 11.76 -6.60
CA GLN A 78 9.14 11.94 -7.93
C GLN A 78 10.25 10.91 -8.18
N LEU A 79 11.12 10.68 -7.20
CA LEU A 79 12.22 9.72 -7.30
C LEU A 79 11.74 8.27 -7.42
N MET A 80 10.67 7.88 -6.71
CA MET A 80 10.06 6.55 -6.86
C MET A 80 9.53 6.32 -8.28
N THR A 81 9.11 7.39 -8.98
CA THR A 81 8.70 7.29 -10.38
C THR A 81 9.91 7.16 -11.30
N ILE A 82 10.96 7.95 -11.08
CA ILE A 82 12.20 7.92 -11.87
C ILE A 82 12.91 6.58 -11.76
N TYR A 83 12.97 6.00 -10.55
CA TYR A 83 13.70 4.77 -10.27
C TYR A 83 12.82 3.52 -10.25
N ARG A 84 11.56 3.58 -10.73
CA ARG A 84 10.57 2.50 -10.63
C ARG A 84 11.13 1.09 -10.93
N ASP A 85 11.95 0.96 -11.96
CA ASP A 85 12.48 -0.33 -12.42
C ASP A 85 13.75 -0.78 -11.67
N ARG A 86 14.22 0.01 -10.70
CA ARG A 86 15.45 -0.22 -9.95
C ARG A 86 15.15 -0.45 -8.48
N LYS A 87 15.03 -1.73 -8.15
CA LYS A 87 14.53 -2.19 -6.84
C LYS A 87 15.34 -1.64 -5.67
N GLU A 88 16.67 -1.62 -5.76
CA GLU A 88 17.55 -1.15 -4.68
C GLU A 88 17.37 0.35 -4.40
N GLU A 89 17.32 1.16 -5.45
CA GLU A 89 17.07 2.59 -5.35
C GLU A 89 15.67 2.89 -4.83
N VAL A 90 14.64 2.17 -5.29
CA VAL A 90 13.27 2.38 -4.79
C VAL A 90 13.16 2.02 -3.31
N VAL A 91 13.82 0.96 -2.86
CA VAL A 91 13.88 0.60 -1.43
C VAL A 91 14.56 1.71 -0.63
N LEU A 92 15.65 2.28 -1.12
CA LEU A 92 16.32 3.38 -0.44
C LEU A 92 15.45 4.65 -0.40
N VAL A 93 14.80 5.02 -1.51
CA VAL A 93 13.84 6.12 -1.56
C VAL A 93 12.65 5.86 -0.63
N CYS A 94 12.21 4.60 -0.49
CA CYS A 94 11.18 4.20 0.46
C CYS A 94 11.58 4.48 1.91
N LYS A 95 12.85 4.23 2.28
CA LYS A 95 13.37 4.56 3.61
C LYS A 95 13.43 6.07 3.84
N VAL A 96 13.89 6.85 2.86
CA VAL A 96 13.89 8.32 2.94
C VAL A 96 12.46 8.85 3.08
N LYS A 97 11.52 8.30 2.30
CA LYS A 97 10.10 8.66 2.38
C LYS A 97 9.50 8.31 3.74
N ALA A 98 9.90 7.18 4.35
CA ALA A 98 9.50 6.81 5.71
C ALA A 98 10.03 7.80 6.76
N PHE A 99 11.26 8.31 6.58
CA PHE A 99 11.79 9.37 7.43
C PHE A 99 11.03 10.70 7.25
N ALA A 100 10.67 11.06 6.02
CA ALA A 100 9.80 12.20 5.77
C ALA A 100 8.42 12.03 6.43
N TYR A 101 7.82 10.84 6.33
CA TYR A 101 6.60 10.50 7.07
C TYR A 101 6.77 10.68 8.56
N ALA A 102 7.88 10.23 9.13
CA ALA A 102 8.15 10.38 10.54
C ALA A 102 8.15 11.83 11.00
N MET A 103 8.67 12.74 10.18
CA MET A 103 8.62 14.17 10.44
C MET A 103 7.19 14.72 10.39
N LEU A 104 6.41 14.30 9.40
CA LEU A 104 5.01 14.70 9.23
C LEU A 104 4.13 14.18 10.37
N GLU A 105 4.35 12.95 10.80
CA GLU A 105 3.67 12.30 11.92
C GLU A 105 3.92 13.06 13.22
N TYR A 106 5.17 13.46 13.47
CA TYR A 106 5.55 14.28 14.62
C TYR A 106 4.88 15.66 14.59
N ALA A 107 4.75 16.27 13.41
CA ALA A 107 4.11 17.57 13.24
C ALA A 107 2.57 17.51 13.32
N ALA A 108 1.96 16.36 13.08
CA ALA A 108 0.52 16.25 12.90
C ALA A 108 -0.26 16.35 14.24
N PRO A 109 -1.39 17.07 14.26
CA PRO A 109 -2.26 17.08 15.44
C PRO A 109 -2.98 15.73 15.61
N TYR A 110 -3.35 15.39 16.84
CA TYR A 110 -4.13 14.19 17.18
C TYR A 110 -5.65 14.39 17.12
N ARG A 111 -6.13 15.57 16.69
CA ARG A 111 -7.57 15.90 16.62
C ARG A 111 -7.93 16.55 15.30
N GLY A 112 -9.20 16.42 14.92
CA GLY A 112 -9.79 17.08 13.76
C GLY A 112 -9.22 16.59 12.41
N THR A 113 -9.34 17.44 11.39
CA THR A 113 -8.93 17.15 10.01
C THR A 113 -7.45 16.81 9.87
N GLY A 114 -6.59 17.33 10.75
CA GLY A 114 -5.17 17.00 10.74
C GLY A 114 -4.87 15.56 11.19
N ASN A 115 -5.69 14.96 12.06
CA ASN A 115 -5.55 13.54 12.40
C ASN A 115 -5.96 12.64 11.22
N ASN A 116 -7.00 13.02 10.49
CA ASN A 116 -7.45 12.33 9.27
C ASN A 116 -6.35 12.31 8.21
N ARG A 117 -5.72 13.46 7.93
CA ARG A 117 -4.60 13.57 6.99
C ARG A 117 -3.40 12.72 7.42
N ALA A 118 -3.10 12.67 8.71
CA ALA A 118 -2.01 11.85 9.25
C ALA A 118 -2.29 10.35 9.10
N LEU A 119 -3.52 9.90 9.34
CA LEU A 119 -3.95 8.52 9.09
C LEU A 119 -3.84 8.14 7.61
N GLU A 120 -4.34 8.98 6.70
CA GLU A 120 -4.24 8.75 5.26
C GLU A 120 -2.77 8.66 4.80
N THR A 121 -1.91 9.53 5.36
CA THR A 121 -0.47 9.51 5.08
C THR A 121 0.19 8.25 5.65
N ALA A 122 -0.20 7.80 6.83
CA ALA A 122 0.27 6.56 7.44
C ALA A 122 -0.11 5.34 6.58
N PHE A 123 -1.35 5.25 6.10
CA PHE A 123 -1.79 4.18 5.20
C PHE A 123 -1.03 4.18 3.88
N SER A 124 -0.85 5.36 3.28
CA SER A 124 -0.06 5.51 2.05
C SER A 124 1.39 5.04 2.24
N MET A 125 2.02 5.43 3.36
CA MET A 125 3.40 5.05 3.64
C MET A 125 3.51 3.55 3.98
N ALA A 126 2.59 3.00 4.78
CA ALA A 126 2.54 1.58 5.10
C ALA A 126 2.38 0.71 3.83
N SER A 127 1.50 1.10 2.91
CA SER A 127 1.36 0.44 1.60
C SER A 127 2.66 0.56 0.80
N THR A 128 3.25 1.75 0.73
CA THR A 128 4.52 1.97 0.03
C THR A 128 5.63 1.07 0.58
N CYS A 129 5.74 0.93 1.91
CA CYS A 129 6.69 0.03 2.55
C CYS A 129 6.42 -1.44 2.20
N ILE A 130 5.15 -1.87 2.21
CA ILE A 130 4.75 -3.23 1.85
C ILE A 130 5.13 -3.55 0.41
N ASP A 131 4.74 -2.69 -0.54
CA ASP A 131 4.99 -2.91 -1.97
C ASP A 131 6.50 -2.96 -2.28
N ASN A 132 7.33 -2.32 -1.45
CA ASN A 132 8.79 -2.32 -1.57
C ASN A 132 9.51 -3.31 -0.62
N GLY A 133 8.78 -4.19 0.07
CA GLY A 133 9.37 -5.22 0.93
C GLY A 133 9.98 -4.71 2.25
N CYS A 134 9.75 -3.45 2.62
CA CYS A 134 10.17 -2.86 3.90
C CYS A 134 9.16 -3.21 5.01
N LEU A 135 8.98 -4.51 5.29
CA LEU A 135 7.89 -5.02 6.14
C LEU A 135 7.97 -4.52 7.60
N ASP A 136 9.17 -4.45 8.18
CA ASP A 136 9.37 -3.96 9.56
C ASP A 136 8.97 -2.49 9.70
N LEU A 137 9.30 -1.67 8.70
CA LEU A 137 8.88 -0.26 8.67
C LEU A 137 7.36 -0.15 8.53
N SER A 138 6.74 -0.97 7.68
CA SER A 138 5.28 -0.98 7.54
C SER A 138 4.58 -1.36 8.85
N GLN A 139 5.08 -2.39 9.55
CA GLN A 139 4.58 -2.83 10.85
C GLN A 139 4.57 -1.67 11.86
N ARG A 140 5.68 -0.95 12.00
CA ARG A 140 5.80 0.20 12.92
C ARG A 140 4.85 1.34 12.55
N ILE A 141 4.68 1.62 11.25
CA ILE A 141 3.76 2.67 10.78
C ILE A 141 2.30 2.28 11.08
N ILE A 142 1.94 1.02 10.89
CA ILE A 142 0.60 0.49 11.20
C ILE A 142 0.32 0.58 12.70
N GLU A 143 1.30 0.33 13.56
CA GLU A 143 1.17 0.49 15.02
C GLU A 143 0.85 1.94 15.40
N ILE A 144 1.52 2.92 14.76
CA ILE A 144 1.20 4.34 14.94
C ILE A 144 -0.22 4.66 14.45
N ALA A 145 -0.61 4.13 13.29
CA ALA A 145 -1.97 4.30 12.78
C ALA A 145 -3.01 3.76 13.76
N ALA A 146 -2.76 2.60 14.39
CA ALA A 146 -3.65 2.03 15.40
C ALA A 146 -3.85 2.99 16.60
N VAL A 147 -2.77 3.59 17.11
CA VAL A 147 -2.85 4.58 18.20
C VAL A 147 -3.66 5.81 17.80
N ARG A 148 -3.54 6.27 16.56
CA ARG A 148 -4.34 7.40 16.05
C ARG A 148 -5.82 7.04 15.90
N MET A 149 -6.13 5.84 15.45
CA MET A 149 -7.51 5.38 15.32
C MET A 149 -8.19 5.20 16.69
N ASP A 150 -7.50 4.64 17.69
CA ASP A 150 -8.04 4.51 19.05
C ASP A 150 -8.41 5.88 19.66
N LYS A 151 -7.56 6.89 19.44
CA LYS A 151 -7.86 8.28 19.84
C LYS A 151 -9.01 8.89 19.05
N LEU A 152 -9.15 8.49 17.77
CA LEU A 152 -10.20 8.98 16.88
C LEU A 152 -11.57 8.44 17.30
N GLU A 153 -11.66 7.15 17.59
CA GLU A 153 -12.88 6.48 18.05
C GLU A 153 -13.38 7.05 19.39
N LYS A 154 -12.46 7.44 20.28
CA LYS A 154 -12.77 8.05 21.59
C LYS A 154 -13.14 9.53 21.52
N SER A 155 -12.88 10.22 20.41
CA SER A 155 -13.25 11.62 20.27
C SER A 155 -14.71 11.75 19.82
N GLU A 156 -15.59 12.26 20.68
CA GLU A 156 -17.04 12.49 20.43
C GLU A 156 -17.36 13.44 19.25
N SER A 157 -16.35 13.89 18.51
CA SER A 157 -16.50 14.87 17.44
C SER A 157 -16.88 14.20 16.11
N GLY A 158 -18.18 14.11 15.82
CA GLY A 158 -18.77 14.33 14.49
C GLY A 158 -18.12 13.69 13.26
N ILE A 159 -17.46 12.54 13.40
CA ILE A 159 -16.99 11.79 12.24
C ILE A 159 -18.19 11.10 11.63
N GLU A 160 -18.46 11.45 10.38
CA GLU A 160 -19.39 10.73 9.53
C GLU A 160 -19.00 9.24 9.62
N GLY A 161 -19.86 8.39 10.20
CA GLY A 161 -19.52 6.99 10.49
C GLY A 161 -18.97 6.22 9.28
N SER A 162 -19.30 6.69 8.08
CA SER A 162 -18.76 6.25 6.79
C SER A 162 -17.24 6.40 6.66
N LYS A 163 -16.64 7.48 7.19
CA LYS A 163 -15.19 7.74 7.10
C LYS A 163 -14.41 6.88 8.09
N LEU A 164 -14.93 6.70 9.30
CA LEU A 164 -14.36 5.79 10.28
C LEU A 164 -14.36 4.35 9.74
N GLN A 165 -15.48 3.91 9.16
CA GLN A 165 -15.57 2.60 8.50
C GLN A 165 -14.51 2.44 7.40
N GLN A 166 -14.32 3.46 6.56
CA GLN A 166 -13.30 3.43 5.51
C GLN A 166 -11.88 3.26 6.09
N TYR A 167 -11.51 4.02 7.11
CA TYR A 167 -10.20 3.88 7.76
C TYR A 167 -10.02 2.52 8.43
N THR A 168 -11.09 1.98 9.04
CA THR A 168 -11.06 0.62 9.59
C THR A 168 -10.79 -0.42 8.52
N ILE A 169 -11.44 -0.33 7.35
CA ILE A 169 -11.20 -1.24 6.22
C ILE A 169 -9.74 -1.10 5.73
N GLU A 170 -9.28 0.12 5.50
CA GLU A 170 -7.89 0.40 5.08
C GLU A 170 -6.86 -0.21 6.03
N TYR A 171 -7.01 0.08 7.32
CA TYR A 171 -6.13 -0.43 8.37
C TYR A 171 -6.08 -1.96 8.41
N TYR A 172 -7.24 -2.62 8.46
CA TYR A 172 -7.27 -4.08 8.55
C TYR A 172 -6.77 -4.73 7.26
N MET A 173 -7.11 -4.21 6.08
CA MET A 173 -6.61 -4.77 4.83
C MET A 173 -5.08 -4.65 4.72
N LEU A 174 -4.48 -3.53 5.13
CA LEU A 174 -3.02 -3.40 5.17
C LEU A 174 -2.38 -4.41 6.13
N ARG A 175 -2.98 -4.65 7.30
CA ARG A 175 -2.52 -5.67 8.25
C ARG A 175 -2.67 -7.09 7.73
N VAL A 176 -3.77 -7.37 7.03
CA VAL A 176 -4.00 -8.65 6.35
C VAL A 176 -2.87 -8.90 5.35
N TYR A 177 -2.55 -7.90 4.52
CA TYR A 177 -1.52 -8.06 3.50
C TYR A 177 -0.14 -8.22 4.11
N LEU A 178 0.17 -7.44 5.15
CA LEU A 178 1.44 -7.55 5.88
C LEU A 178 1.61 -8.94 6.52
N ALA A 179 0.57 -9.45 7.20
CA ALA A 179 0.58 -10.78 7.80
C ALA A 179 0.78 -11.89 6.76
N TRP A 180 0.14 -11.78 5.59
CA TRP A 180 0.36 -12.69 4.46
C TRP A 180 1.83 -12.69 4.00
N LEU A 181 2.42 -11.51 3.81
CA LEU A 181 3.82 -11.39 3.37
C LEU A 181 4.82 -11.88 4.42
N GLN A 182 4.47 -11.81 5.71
CA GLN A 182 5.21 -12.39 6.82
C GLN A 182 5.02 -13.91 6.96
N GLY A 183 4.23 -14.55 6.08
CA GLY A 183 3.98 -16.00 6.12
C GLY A 183 2.98 -16.44 7.19
N ARG A 184 2.20 -15.50 7.76
CA ARG A 184 1.22 -15.74 8.83
C ARG A 184 -0.21 -15.72 8.27
N LEU A 185 -0.54 -16.73 7.46
CA LEU A 185 -1.87 -16.85 6.84
C LEU A 185 -2.98 -16.94 7.89
N ASP A 186 -2.74 -17.63 9.01
CA ASP A 186 -3.63 -17.71 10.17
C ASP A 186 -4.03 -16.32 10.69
N ILE A 187 -3.04 -15.44 10.85
CA ILE A 187 -3.25 -14.05 11.30
C ILE A 187 -3.98 -13.26 10.21
N ALA A 188 -3.59 -13.41 8.94
CA ALA A 188 -4.24 -12.72 7.82
C ALA A 188 -5.75 -13.05 7.75
N GLU A 189 -6.12 -14.31 7.94
CA GLU A 189 -7.52 -14.77 7.99
C GLU A 189 -8.28 -14.18 9.18
N HIS A 190 -7.67 -14.24 10.37
CA HIS A 190 -8.27 -13.67 11.57
C HIS A 190 -8.51 -12.16 11.42
N LEU A 191 -7.54 -11.41 10.90
CA LEU A 191 -7.65 -9.98 10.66
C LEU A 191 -8.70 -9.65 9.61
N PHE A 192 -8.81 -10.46 8.55
CA PHE A 192 -9.84 -10.27 7.52
C PHE A 192 -11.25 -10.38 8.12
N SER A 193 -11.46 -11.28 9.10
CA SER A 193 -12.75 -11.41 9.80
C SER A 193 -13.16 -10.17 10.62
N LYS A 194 -12.23 -9.25 10.89
CA LYS A 194 -12.50 -7.99 11.62
C LYS A 194 -12.97 -6.86 10.69
N ILE A 195 -12.95 -7.08 9.38
CA ILE A 195 -13.32 -6.05 8.41
C ILE A 195 -14.85 -5.91 8.42
N PRO A 196 -15.39 -4.69 8.63
CA PRO A 196 -16.82 -4.48 8.63
C PRO A 196 -17.40 -4.74 7.25
N VAL A 197 -18.59 -5.37 7.20
CA VAL A 197 -19.36 -5.46 5.96
C VAL A 197 -19.76 -4.04 5.56
N SER A 198 -19.44 -3.67 4.32
CA SER A 198 -19.71 -2.33 3.79
C SER A 198 -20.79 -2.42 2.72
N ASP A 199 -22.00 -1.97 3.08
CA ASP A 199 -23.20 -2.04 2.23
C ASP A 199 -23.25 -0.92 1.18
N ASN A 200 -22.40 0.10 1.32
CA ASN A 200 -22.40 1.28 0.43
C ASN A 200 -21.28 1.24 -0.63
N GLY A 201 -20.49 0.15 -0.67
CA GLY A 201 -19.36 -0.02 -1.60
C GLY A 201 -18.07 0.70 -1.18
N ARG A 202 -18.09 1.52 -0.12
CA ARG A 202 -16.91 2.26 0.35
C ARG A 202 -15.87 1.31 0.94
N GLY A 203 -14.61 1.48 0.56
CA GLY A 203 -13.50 0.63 0.99
C GLY A 203 -13.40 -0.71 0.26
N GLN A 204 -14.37 -1.07 -0.58
CA GLN A 204 -14.34 -2.33 -1.32
C GLN A 204 -13.23 -2.40 -2.37
N GLU A 205 -12.83 -1.26 -2.94
CA GLU A 205 -11.64 -1.18 -3.80
C GLU A 205 -10.39 -1.70 -3.09
N ARG A 206 -10.22 -1.30 -1.82
CA ARG A 206 -9.07 -1.72 -1.02
C ARG A 206 -9.11 -3.22 -0.72
N VAL A 207 -10.29 -3.73 -0.37
CA VAL A 207 -10.53 -5.17 -0.14
C VAL A 207 -10.21 -5.94 -1.41
N MET A 208 -10.74 -5.50 -2.55
CA MET A 208 -10.52 -6.09 -3.86
C MET A 208 -9.03 -6.17 -4.20
N ASP A 209 -8.31 -5.05 -4.20
CA ASP A 209 -6.90 -5.04 -4.65
C ASP A 209 -6.00 -5.90 -3.75
N ILE A 210 -6.14 -5.85 -2.41
CA ILE A 210 -5.30 -6.70 -1.54
C ILE A 210 -5.70 -8.18 -1.63
N CYS A 211 -6.99 -8.51 -1.67
CA CYS A 211 -7.40 -9.91 -1.84
C CYS A 211 -6.89 -10.47 -3.18
N TYR A 212 -6.90 -9.64 -4.24
CA TYR A 212 -6.33 -9.99 -5.51
C TYR A 212 -4.81 -10.22 -5.42
N LYS A 213 -4.06 -9.29 -4.82
CA LYS A 213 -2.61 -9.42 -4.62
C LYS A 213 -2.24 -10.71 -3.86
N ILE A 214 -2.97 -11.02 -2.79
CA ILE A 214 -2.78 -12.24 -2.01
C ILE A 214 -3.08 -13.48 -2.86
N GLY A 215 -4.25 -13.53 -3.50
CA GLY A 215 -4.68 -14.66 -4.31
C GLY A 215 -3.74 -14.93 -5.49
N SER A 216 -3.26 -13.88 -6.14
CA SER A 216 -2.29 -13.95 -7.24
C SER A 216 -0.91 -14.43 -6.76
N CYS A 217 -0.42 -13.94 -5.61
CA CYS A 217 0.85 -14.45 -5.04
C CYS A 217 0.71 -15.89 -4.50
N ALA A 218 -0.46 -16.29 -4.00
CA ALA A 218 -0.73 -17.67 -3.62
C ALA A 218 -0.72 -18.61 -4.85
N LEU A 219 -1.28 -18.14 -5.98
CA LEU A 219 -1.27 -18.89 -7.25
C LEU A 219 0.15 -19.16 -7.74
N SER A 220 1.02 -18.14 -7.75
CA SER A 220 2.41 -18.30 -8.19
C SER A 220 3.21 -19.22 -7.27
N ARG A 221 2.80 -19.33 -5.99
CA ARG A 221 3.33 -20.28 -5.00
C ARG A 221 2.68 -21.66 -5.06
N LYS A 222 1.79 -21.92 -6.04
CA LYS A 222 1.02 -23.17 -6.20
C LYS A 222 0.13 -23.52 -5.00
N GLN A 223 -0.26 -22.52 -4.20
CA GLN A 223 -1.19 -22.66 -3.08
C GLN A 223 -2.62 -22.46 -3.59
N TYR A 224 -3.14 -23.44 -4.33
CA TYR A 224 -4.39 -23.30 -5.08
C TYR A 224 -5.60 -23.00 -4.20
N ASP A 225 -5.77 -23.70 -3.07
CA ASP A 225 -6.91 -23.47 -2.16
C ASP A 225 -6.92 -22.05 -1.58
N VAL A 226 -5.74 -21.57 -1.18
CA VAL A 226 -5.55 -20.20 -0.71
C VAL A 226 -5.84 -19.22 -1.84
N SER A 227 -5.29 -19.47 -3.03
CA SER A 227 -5.49 -18.63 -4.20
C SER A 227 -6.96 -18.43 -4.53
N VAL A 228 -7.71 -19.53 -4.73
CA VAL A 228 -9.14 -19.50 -5.05
C VAL A 228 -9.91 -18.70 -4.01
N LYS A 229 -9.72 -19.02 -2.72
CA LYS A 229 -10.41 -18.35 -1.62
C LYS A 229 -10.20 -16.83 -1.59
N TRP A 230 -8.96 -16.36 -1.78
CA TRP A 230 -8.66 -14.92 -1.78
C TRP A 230 -9.13 -14.23 -3.07
N LEU A 231 -9.08 -14.91 -4.22
CA LEU A 231 -9.61 -14.38 -5.48
C LEU A 231 -11.14 -14.25 -5.44
N GLU A 232 -11.85 -15.19 -4.83
CA GLU A 232 -13.31 -15.09 -4.60
C GLU A 232 -13.67 -13.91 -3.69
N ARG A 233 -12.85 -13.61 -2.68
CA ARG A 233 -13.04 -12.40 -1.85
C ARG A 233 -12.86 -11.14 -2.67
N ALA A 234 -11.86 -11.09 -3.55
CA ALA A 234 -11.66 -9.95 -4.44
C ALA A 234 -12.86 -9.74 -5.38
N LEU A 235 -13.38 -10.82 -5.97
CA LEU A 235 -14.56 -10.77 -6.83
C LEU A 235 -15.82 -10.28 -6.09
N ARG A 236 -16.03 -10.77 -4.86
CA ARG A 236 -17.15 -10.30 -4.01
C ARG A 236 -17.04 -8.81 -3.69
N ALA A 237 -15.86 -8.35 -3.31
CA ALA A 237 -15.62 -6.93 -3.04
C ALA A 237 -15.86 -6.06 -4.30
N PHE A 238 -15.41 -6.52 -5.46
CA PHE A 238 -15.66 -5.85 -6.73
C PHE A 238 -17.17 -5.71 -7.03
N ARG A 239 -17.94 -6.80 -6.86
CA ARG A 239 -19.40 -6.80 -7.05
C ARG A 239 -20.09 -5.80 -6.13
N ALA A 240 -19.72 -5.82 -4.85
CA ALA A 240 -20.24 -4.89 -3.86
C ALA A 240 -19.88 -3.43 -4.18
N GLY A 241 -18.65 -3.16 -4.63
CA GLY A 241 -18.19 -1.83 -5.03
C GLY A 241 -18.94 -1.25 -6.23
N LEU A 242 -19.33 -2.11 -7.18
CA LEU A 242 -20.10 -1.73 -8.36
C LEU A 242 -21.63 -1.85 -8.19
N ARG A 243 -22.12 -2.27 -7.02
CA ARG A 243 -23.55 -2.54 -6.75
C ARG A 243 -24.20 -3.52 -7.74
N LEU A 244 -23.44 -4.47 -8.27
CA LEU A 244 -23.90 -5.41 -9.31
C LEU A 244 -24.97 -6.39 -8.81
N ASP A 245 -25.21 -6.46 -7.50
CA ASP A 245 -26.29 -7.26 -6.90
C ASP A 245 -27.69 -6.62 -7.10
N THR A 246 -27.76 -5.41 -7.67
CA THR A 246 -29.02 -4.76 -8.08
C THR A 246 -29.31 -5.02 -9.56
N LYS A 247 -30.58 -5.26 -9.90
CA LYS A 247 -31.10 -5.82 -11.18
C LYS A 247 -30.75 -5.06 -12.49
N GLU A 248 -29.93 -4.02 -12.47
CA GLU A 248 -29.60 -3.19 -13.64
C GLU A 248 -28.09 -2.99 -13.76
N SER A 249 -27.35 -3.85 -14.48
CA SER A 249 -25.89 -3.66 -14.53
C SER A 249 -25.13 -3.97 -15.81
N ASN A 250 -25.74 -4.53 -16.86
CA ASN A 250 -24.97 -4.93 -18.05
C ASN A 250 -24.21 -3.76 -18.73
N GLY A 251 -24.80 -2.55 -18.76
CA GLY A 251 -24.13 -1.36 -19.32
C GLY A 251 -23.03 -0.76 -18.42
N PHE A 252 -23.14 -0.92 -17.11
CA PHE A 252 -22.15 -0.42 -16.13
C PHE A 252 -20.97 -1.38 -16.00
N LEU A 253 -21.25 -2.67 -16.11
CA LEU A 253 -20.28 -3.75 -16.08
C LEU A 253 -19.26 -3.64 -17.21
N ALA A 254 -19.71 -3.38 -18.44
CA ALA A 254 -18.82 -3.23 -19.60
C ALA A 254 -17.83 -2.06 -19.41
N LYS A 255 -18.31 -0.91 -18.92
CA LYS A 255 -17.47 0.27 -18.63
C LYS A 255 -16.49 0.02 -17.48
N ALA A 256 -16.93 -0.68 -16.43
CA ALA A 256 -16.07 -1.06 -15.32
C ALA A 256 -14.99 -2.05 -15.76
N LEU A 257 -15.33 -2.99 -16.65
CA LEU A 257 -14.38 -3.92 -17.25
C LEU A 257 -13.30 -3.22 -18.07
N ASP A 258 -13.67 -2.21 -18.86
CA ASP A 258 -12.70 -1.43 -19.62
C ASP A 258 -11.80 -0.59 -18.71
N ALA A 259 -12.33 0.00 -17.63
CA ALA A 259 -11.52 0.66 -16.61
C ALA A 259 -10.52 -0.31 -15.94
N LEU A 260 -10.96 -1.55 -15.65
CA LEU A 260 -10.08 -2.58 -15.11
C LEU A 260 -9.01 -3.04 -16.12
N LYS A 261 -9.35 -3.20 -17.40
CA LYS A 261 -8.36 -3.49 -18.46
C LYS A 261 -7.29 -2.42 -18.53
N ILE A 262 -7.68 -1.15 -18.39
CA ILE A 262 -6.77 -0.01 -18.41
C ILE A 262 -5.85 -0.02 -17.17
N HIS A 263 -6.41 -0.26 -15.97
CA HIS A 263 -5.64 -0.20 -14.72
C HIS A 263 -4.80 -1.44 -14.41
N TYR A 264 -5.25 -2.61 -14.85
CA TYR A 264 -4.65 -3.90 -14.47
C TYR A 264 -4.09 -4.68 -15.68
N SER A 265 -4.04 -4.07 -16.87
CA SER A 265 -3.37 -4.50 -18.12
C SER A 265 -2.96 -5.99 -18.15
N GLY A 266 -3.94 -6.88 -18.37
CA GLY A 266 -3.71 -8.32 -18.57
C GLY A 266 -3.73 -9.19 -17.31
N MET A 267 -3.96 -8.62 -16.12
CA MET A 267 -4.05 -9.41 -14.90
C MET A 267 -5.37 -10.20 -14.82
N PHE A 268 -5.24 -11.39 -14.22
CA PHE A 268 -6.27 -12.39 -13.93
C PHE A 268 -7.67 -11.87 -13.49
N PRO A 269 -7.89 -10.71 -12.84
CA PRO A 269 -9.23 -10.20 -12.56
C PRO A 269 -10.03 -9.94 -13.83
N VAL A 270 -9.41 -9.41 -14.88
CA VAL A 270 -10.09 -9.20 -16.16
C VAL A 270 -10.50 -10.55 -16.75
N LEU A 271 -9.63 -11.56 -16.68
CA LEU A 271 -9.91 -12.90 -17.21
C LEU A 271 -10.96 -13.65 -16.40
N VAL A 272 -10.97 -13.56 -15.07
CA VAL A 272 -12.02 -14.14 -14.22
C VAL A 272 -13.36 -13.45 -14.41
N ILE A 273 -13.36 -12.11 -14.53
CA ILE A 273 -14.58 -11.36 -14.79
C ILE A 273 -15.09 -11.62 -16.21
N GLN A 274 -14.19 -11.76 -17.20
CA GLN A 274 -14.54 -12.22 -18.55
C GLN A 274 -15.10 -13.65 -18.53
N LEU A 275 -14.46 -14.59 -17.83
CA LEU A 275 -14.92 -15.98 -17.71
C LEU A 275 -16.27 -16.09 -17.00
N GLU A 276 -16.52 -15.29 -15.98
CA GLU A 276 -17.81 -15.25 -15.27
C GLU A 276 -18.92 -14.62 -16.11
N LEU A 277 -18.59 -13.63 -16.94
CA LEU A 277 -19.51 -13.05 -17.94
C LEU A 277 -19.82 -14.04 -19.06
N LEU A 278 -18.79 -14.68 -19.58
CA LEU A 278 -18.88 -15.71 -20.64
C LEU A 278 -19.49 -17.01 -20.11
N GLY A 279 -19.49 -17.26 -18.80
CA GLY A 279 -20.21 -18.38 -18.19
C GLY A 279 -21.73 -18.16 -18.14
N LYS A 280 -22.21 -16.94 -18.44
CA LYS A 280 -23.64 -16.59 -18.54
C LYS A 280 -24.16 -16.52 -19.97
N GLU A 281 -23.28 -16.60 -20.98
CA GLU A 281 -23.65 -16.68 -22.40
C GLU A 281 -23.15 -18.01 -22.96
N GLU A 282 -24.01 -18.79 -23.63
CA GLU A 282 -23.67 -20.11 -24.15
C GLU A 282 -22.40 -20.09 -25.04
N LEU A 283 -21.56 -21.11 -24.80
CA LEU A 283 -20.17 -21.27 -25.25
C LEU A 283 -19.91 -21.08 -26.76
N ASN A 284 -18.75 -20.52 -27.07
CA ASN A 284 -18.02 -20.79 -28.31
C ASN A 284 -16.52 -21.01 -28.00
N GLU A 285 -16.08 -22.27 -28.07
CA GLU A 285 -14.80 -22.77 -27.54
C GLU A 285 -13.53 -22.29 -28.27
N ASN A 286 -13.65 -21.56 -29.39
CA ASN A 286 -12.52 -21.27 -30.29
C ASN A 286 -11.63 -20.07 -29.92
N VAL A 287 -11.87 -19.37 -28.81
CA VAL A 287 -11.15 -18.13 -28.48
C VAL A 287 -9.91 -18.36 -27.58
N PHE A 288 -9.76 -19.55 -26.98
CA PHE A 288 -8.79 -19.77 -25.90
C PHE A 288 -7.34 -20.09 -26.30
N LEU A 289 -7.00 -20.26 -27.58
CA LEU A 289 -5.74 -20.89 -27.98
C LEU A 289 -4.59 -19.98 -28.45
N GLN A 290 -4.69 -18.64 -28.39
CA GLN A 290 -3.68 -17.78 -29.05
C GLN A 290 -2.85 -16.83 -28.18
N GLY A 291 -2.91 -16.91 -26.84
CA GLY A 291 -2.16 -15.98 -25.98
C GLY A 291 -0.94 -16.59 -25.28
N HIS A 292 0.28 -16.22 -25.69
CA HIS A 292 1.47 -16.33 -24.85
C HIS A 292 1.51 -15.13 -23.89
N TRP A 293 1.54 -15.37 -22.57
CA TRP A 293 1.50 -14.30 -21.56
C TRP A 293 2.64 -14.41 -20.55
N ILE A 294 3.36 -13.31 -20.36
CA ILE A 294 4.38 -13.14 -19.31
C ILE A 294 3.70 -12.48 -18.10
N ILE A 295 3.61 -13.21 -16.99
CA ILE A 295 2.98 -12.74 -15.75
C ILE A 295 4.04 -12.03 -14.89
N PHE A 296 3.90 -10.70 -14.73
CA PHE A 296 4.64 -9.97 -13.71
C PHE A 296 3.91 -10.07 -12.37
N CYS A 297 4.30 -11.03 -11.53
CA CYS A 297 3.89 -11.03 -10.14
C CYS A 297 4.66 -9.92 -9.40
N GLY A 298 3.97 -8.87 -8.96
CA GLY A 298 4.50 -7.87 -8.02
C GLY A 298 4.81 -8.41 -6.62
N CYS A 299 4.99 -9.73 -6.46
CA CYS A 299 5.44 -10.34 -5.21
C CYS A 299 6.97 -10.28 -5.22
N PRO A 300 7.64 -9.60 -4.26
CA PRO A 300 9.08 -9.30 -4.33
C PRO A 300 10.02 -10.51 -4.30
N THR A 301 9.49 -11.74 -4.30
CA THR A 301 10.24 -12.99 -4.10
C THR A 301 10.38 -13.89 -5.33
N PHE A 302 9.60 -13.78 -6.42
CA PHE A 302 9.82 -14.66 -7.57
C PHE A 302 9.40 -14.03 -8.91
N LEU A 303 10.38 -13.82 -9.80
CA LEU A 303 10.18 -13.79 -11.24
C LEU A 303 10.25 -15.24 -11.73
N THR A 304 9.10 -15.87 -11.99
CA THR A 304 9.06 -17.16 -12.67
C THR A 304 8.23 -17.02 -13.93
N ASN A 305 8.88 -17.20 -15.08
CA ASN A 305 8.21 -17.46 -16.35
C ASN A 305 7.38 -18.74 -16.18
N ILE A 306 6.05 -18.60 -16.18
CA ILE A 306 5.16 -19.75 -16.30
C ILE A 306 5.14 -20.12 -17.78
N ARG A 307 5.90 -21.15 -18.15
CA ARG A 307 5.76 -21.83 -19.43
C ARG A 307 4.59 -22.81 -19.29
N VAL A 308 3.49 -22.52 -19.97
CA VAL A 308 2.40 -23.49 -20.12
C VAL A 308 2.86 -24.43 -21.23
N ASP A 309 3.50 -25.55 -20.85
CA ASP A 309 3.80 -26.59 -21.82
C ASP A 309 2.49 -27.27 -22.23
N SER A 310 2.20 -27.17 -23.52
CA SER A 310 1.10 -27.86 -24.18
C SER A 310 1.29 -29.37 -24.07
N ALA A 311 0.55 -30.02 -23.19
CA ALA A 311 0.38 -31.46 -23.25
C ALA A 311 -0.65 -31.81 -24.32
N THR A 312 -0.22 -31.79 -25.58
CA THR A 312 -0.86 -32.52 -26.67
C THR A 312 0.06 -33.66 -27.11
N LYS A 313 -0.33 -34.90 -26.82
CA LYS A 313 -0.19 -36.06 -27.71
C LYS A 313 -0.91 -37.28 -27.10
N TYR A 314 -2.04 -37.68 -27.68
CA TYR A 314 -2.17 -38.76 -28.69
C TYR A 314 -1.95 -40.17 -28.09
N HIS A 315 -2.99 -40.80 -27.53
CA HIS A 315 -3.77 -41.87 -28.16
C HIS A 315 -4.95 -42.27 -27.26
#